data_AF-A0A023G734-F1
#
_entry.id   AF-A0A023G734-F1
#
_cell.length_a   1.000
_cell.length_b   1.000
_cell.length_c   1.000
_cell.angle_alpha   90.00
_cell.angle_beta   90.00
_cell.angle_gamma   90.00
#
_symmetry.space_group_name_H-M   'P 1'
#
loop_
_entity.id
_entity.type
_entity.pdbx_description
1 polymer ?
#
loop_
_entity_poly.entity_id
_entity_poly.type
_entity_poly.pdbx_seq_one_letter_code
_entity_poly.pdbx_strand_id
1 'polypeptide(L)'
;MNHTRGFYCLVYHSKPTAFITRMPCLCARVSLIEIPGEHAKYLYQFSPNKTHLLTGTMPVYTNKTDQAFKHKNEIVVKYVRSENLIKESYRILYADYRSCVVLSSVTLGVQLWVKLKYLLEEKEMPYLCSLTYELATKESGLRHMVYDWKECPQRRSYKENLGLSS
;
A
#
# COMPACT_ATOMS: atom_id res chain seq x y z
N MET A 1 6.53 -4.00 -20.09
CA MET A 1 5.68 -3.47 -18.99
C MET A 1 6.46 -2.38 -18.27
N ASN A 2 6.04 -1.12 -18.38
CA ASN A 2 6.66 -0.03 -17.63
C ASN A 2 6.34 -0.19 -16.14
N HIS A 3 7.32 -0.62 -15.36
CA HIS A 3 7.19 -0.72 -13.92
C HIS A 3 6.82 0.65 -13.35
N THR A 4 5.75 0.70 -12.55
CA THR A 4 5.25 1.93 -11.94
C THR A 4 6.31 2.49 -11.00
N ARG A 5 7.08 3.48 -11.47
CA ARG A 5 8.01 4.28 -10.66
C ARG A 5 7.29 5.15 -9.62
N GLY A 6 5.96 5.27 -9.70
CA GLY A 6 5.15 6.09 -8.82
C GLY A 6 4.82 5.42 -7.50
N PHE A 7 4.70 6.23 -6.45
CA PHE A 7 4.19 5.79 -5.15
C PHE A 7 2.70 5.47 -5.20
N TYR A 8 2.32 4.41 -4.50
CA TYR A 8 0.96 4.09 -4.09
C TYR A 8 0.85 4.31 -2.58
N CYS A 9 -0.17 5.01 -2.16
CA CYS A 9 -0.37 5.41 -0.78
C CYS A 9 -1.58 4.71 -0.18
N LEU A 10 -1.45 4.25 1.06
CA LEU A 10 -2.53 3.61 1.78
C LEU A 10 -3.55 4.67 2.17
N VAL A 11 -4.77 4.53 1.69
CA VAL A 11 -5.86 5.47 1.93
C VAL A 11 -6.73 4.97 3.07
N TYR A 12 -7.22 3.74 2.97
CA TYR A 12 -8.10 3.12 3.98
C TYR A 12 -7.65 1.72 4.33
N HIS A 13 -7.94 1.30 5.56
CA HIS A 13 -7.97 -0.12 5.96
C HIS A 13 -9.19 -0.43 6.84
N SER A 14 -9.62 -1.68 6.89
CA SER A 14 -10.90 -2.06 7.53
C SER A 14 -10.78 -2.59 8.97
N LYS A 15 -9.59 -3.01 9.42
CA LYS A 15 -9.41 -3.49 10.80
C LYS A 15 -8.92 -2.41 11.77
N PRO A 16 -9.43 -2.38 13.01
CA PRO A 16 -8.95 -1.46 14.04
C PRO A 16 -7.54 -1.88 14.47
N THR A 17 -6.56 -1.06 14.11
CA THR A 17 -5.16 -1.30 14.47
C THR A 17 -4.50 0.03 14.81
N ALA A 18 -3.45 0.00 15.62
CA ALA A 18 -2.58 1.15 15.85
C ALA A 18 -1.68 1.48 14.63
N PHE A 19 -2.08 1.07 13.42
CA PHE A 19 -1.26 1.27 12.23
C PHE A 19 -1.19 2.74 11.83
N ILE A 20 -2.32 3.46 11.88
CA ILE A 20 -2.38 4.90 11.56
C ILE A 20 -1.43 5.70 12.44
N THR A 21 -1.31 5.36 13.73
CA THR A 21 -0.41 6.07 14.64
C THR A 21 1.06 5.71 14.44
N ARG A 22 1.35 4.49 13.98
CA ARG A 22 2.72 4.03 13.72
C ARG A 22 3.27 4.49 12.38
N MET A 23 2.44 4.48 11.33
CA MET A 23 2.84 4.79 9.95
C MET A 23 1.79 5.70 9.27
N PRO A 24 1.59 6.93 9.78
CA PRO A 24 0.66 7.87 9.16
C PRO A 24 1.14 8.29 7.78
N CYS A 25 0.21 8.50 6.84
CA CYS A 25 0.54 8.96 5.49
C CYS A 25 1.58 8.01 4.82
N LEU A 26 1.33 6.70 4.87
CA LEU A 26 2.21 5.69 4.29
C LEU A 26 2.06 5.64 2.77
N CYS A 27 3.19 5.62 2.08
CA CYS A 27 3.28 5.32 0.66
C CYS A 27 4.37 4.28 0.39
N ALA A 28 4.20 3.49 -0.67
CA ALA A 28 5.17 2.51 -1.12
C ALA A 28 5.28 2.50 -2.66
N ARG A 29 6.45 2.12 -3.16
CA ARG A 29 6.69 1.85 -4.58
C ARG A 29 7.64 0.69 -4.74
N VAL A 30 7.59 0.06 -5.92
CA VAL A 30 8.63 -0.87 -6.33
C VAL A 30 9.94 -0.10 -6.45
N SER A 31 10.98 -0.55 -5.76
CA SER A 31 12.33 0.02 -5.86
C SER A 31 13.23 -0.82 -6.76
N LEU A 32 13.17 -2.14 -6.63
CA LEU A 32 13.93 -3.10 -7.42
C LEU A 32 13.07 -4.31 -7.76
N ILE A 33 13.20 -4.81 -8.98
CA ILE A 33 12.65 -6.10 -9.38
C ILE A 33 13.83 -7.06 -9.48
N GLU A 34 13.83 -8.06 -8.61
CA GLU A 34 14.89 -9.06 -8.56
C GLU A 34 14.56 -10.20 -9.52
N ILE A 35 13.31 -10.69 -9.46
CA ILE A 35 12.78 -11.69 -10.39
C ILE A 35 11.39 -11.22 -10.85
N PRO A 36 11.18 -10.95 -12.15
CA PRO A 36 9.91 -10.47 -12.67
C PRO A 36 8.73 -11.35 -12.27
N GLY A 37 7.71 -10.74 -11.65
CA GLY A 37 6.51 -11.45 -11.22
C GLY A 37 6.70 -12.37 -10.02
N GLU A 38 7.90 -12.42 -9.42
CA GLU A 38 8.20 -13.29 -8.27
C GLU A 38 8.78 -12.56 -7.08
N HIS A 39 9.86 -11.80 -7.28
CA HIS A 39 10.64 -11.18 -6.21
C HIS A 39 10.91 -9.71 -6.52
N ALA A 40 10.63 -8.85 -5.55
CA ALA A 40 10.90 -7.43 -5.65
C ALA A 40 11.25 -6.85 -4.28
N LYS A 41 11.87 -5.67 -4.28
CA LYS A 41 11.99 -4.82 -3.10
C LYS A 41 11.09 -3.62 -3.26
N TYR A 42 10.37 -3.32 -2.19
CA TYR A 42 9.48 -2.17 -2.12
C TYR A 42 10.12 -1.15 -1.18
N LEU A 43 10.26 0.08 -1.66
CA LEU A 43 10.58 1.24 -0.83
C LEU A 43 9.27 1.76 -0.26
N TYR A 44 9.19 1.89 1.05
CA TYR A 44 8.09 2.58 1.71
C TYR A 44 8.58 3.83 2.42
N GLN A 45 7.70 4.82 2.51
CA GLN A 45 7.96 6.08 3.17
C GLN A 45 6.72 6.59 3.90
N PHE A 46 6.92 7.19 5.05
CA PHE A 46 5.86 7.80 5.85
C PHE A 46 6.42 8.96 6.67
N SER A 47 5.55 9.86 7.09
CA SER A 47 5.95 11.07 7.82
C SER A 47 5.12 11.17 9.09
N PRO A 48 5.70 10.91 10.28
CA PRO A 48 5.00 11.05 11.57
C PRO A 48 4.49 12.46 11.82
N ASN A 49 5.20 13.47 11.32
CA ASN A 49 4.87 14.89 11.40
C ASN A 49 5.27 15.59 10.09
N LYS A 50 5.16 16.93 10.05
CA LYS A 50 5.44 17.71 8.83
C LYS A 50 6.92 17.75 8.44
N THR A 51 7.85 17.51 9.37
CA THR A 51 9.29 17.72 9.17
C THR A 51 10.10 16.43 9.04
N HIS A 52 9.59 15.32 9.57
CA HIS A 52 10.29 14.04 9.57
C HIS A 52 9.79 13.15 8.43
N LEU A 53 10.73 12.56 7.72
CA LEU A 53 10.51 11.52 6.72
C LEU A 53 11.21 10.26 7.20
N LEU A 54 10.45 9.18 7.33
CA LEU A 54 10.97 7.86 7.64
C LEU A 54 10.79 6.97 6.41
N THR A 55 11.84 6.21 6.09
CA THR A 55 11.85 5.32 4.93
C THR A 55 12.37 3.95 5.33
N GLY A 56 11.95 2.93 4.59
CA GLY A 56 12.55 1.61 4.68
C GLY A 56 12.32 0.81 3.42
N THR A 57 12.97 -0.34 3.33
CA THR A 57 12.77 -1.28 2.24
C THR A 57 12.24 -2.59 2.79
N MET A 58 11.29 -3.20 2.10
CA MET A 58 10.85 -4.56 2.41
C MET A 58 11.04 -5.48 1.20
N PRO A 59 11.58 -6.70 1.39
CA PRO A 59 11.50 -7.72 0.38
C PRO A 59 10.06 -8.21 0.27
N VAL A 60 9.58 -8.33 -0.97
CA VAL A 60 8.26 -8.90 -1.28
C VAL A 60 8.40 -10.02 -2.27
N TYR A 61 7.52 -11.00 -2.15
CA TYR A 61 7.42 -12.10 -3.08
C TYR A 61 5.97 -12.41 -3.37
N THR A 62 5.70 -12.96 -4.54
CA THR A 62 4.33 -13.30 -4.94
C THR A 62 4.03 -14.76 -4.69
N ASN A 63 2.79 -15.06 -4.32
CA ASN A 63 2.33 -16.43 -4.09
C ASN A 63 0.90 -16.62 -4.60
N LYS A 64 0.45 -17.88 -4.63
CA LYS A 64 -0.95 -18.25 -4.80
C LYS A 64 -1.58 -18.44 -3.42
N THR A 65 -2.82 -17.97 -3.24
CA THR A 65 -3.60 -18.26 -2.03
C THR A 65 -3.83 -19.76 -1.88
N ASP A 66 -4.17 -20.44 -2.98
CA ASP A 66 -4.45 -21.86 -3.04
C ASP A 66 -4.32 -22.39 -4.48
N GLN A 67 -4.63 -23.68 -4.69
CA GLN A 67 -4.55 -24.35 -5.99
C GLN A 67 -5.63 -23.92 -6.99
N ALA A 68 -6.72 -23.28 -6.54
CA ALA A 68 -7.77 -22.79 -7.44
C ALA A 68 -7.31 -21.59 -8.26
N PHE A 69 -6.30 -20.84 -7.80
CA PHE A 69 -5.74 -19.72 -8.54
C PHE A 69 -4.72 -20.19 -9.59
N LYS A 70 -5.06 -20.03 -10.87
CA LYS A 70 -4.12 -20.29 -11.99
C LYS A 70 -2.87 -19.43 -11.90
N HIS A 71 -3.00 -18.19 -11.47
CA HIS A 71 -1.93 -17.19 -11.36
C HIS A 71 -1.72 -16.73 -9.92
N LYS A 72 -0.52 -16.21 -9.61
CA LYS A 72 -0.20 -15.66 -8.28
C LYS A 72 -1.10 -14.46 -7.99
N ASN A 73 -1.75 -14.46 -6.82
CA ASN A 73 -2.73 -13.48 -6.40
C ASN A 73 -2.46 -12.93 -4.99
N GLU A 74 -1.32 -13.28 -4.39
CA GLU A 74 -0.85 -12.74 -3.11
C GLU A 74 0.49 -12.05 -3.28
N ILE A 75 0.65 -10.96 -2.55
CA ILE A 75 1.94 -10.34 -2.24
C ILE A 75 2.27 -10.73 -0.81
N VAL A 76 3.48 -11.21 -0.58
CA VAL A 76 3.89 -11.68 0.73
C VAL A 76 5.12 -10.92 1.18
N VAL A 77 5.05 -10.43 2.41
CA VAL A 77 6.09 -9.63 3.05
C VAL A 77 6.70 -10.45 4.19
N LYS A 78 8.02 -10.38 4.33
CA LYS A 78 8.74 -10.88 5.52
C LYS A 78 9.41 -9.70 6.23
N TYR A 79 9.13 -9.54 7.52
CA TYR A 79 9.78 -8.52 8.34
C TYR A 79 10.02 -9.04 9.76
N VAL A 80 11.06 -8.53 10.41
CA VAL A 80 11.37 -8.87 11.81
C VAL A 80 10.69 -7.86 12.73
N ARG A 81 10.00 -8.35 13.76
CA ARG A 81 9.40 -7.51 14.81
C ARG A 81 9.61 -8.19 16.15
N SER A 82 10.27 -7.49 17.08
CA SER A 82 10.61 -8.03 18.41
C SER A 82 11.23 -9.42 18.31
N GLU A 83 12.30 -9.52 17.49
CA GLU A 83 13.07 -10.76 17.22
C GLU A 83 12.32 -11.88 16.49
N ASN A 84 11.02 -11.73 16.25
CA ASN A 84 10.23 -12.71 15.51
C ASN A 84 10.16 -12.36 14.03
N LEU A 85 10.40 -13.36 13.18
CA LEU A 85 10.16 -13.26 11.75
C LEU A 85 8.65 -13.36 11.48
N ILE A 86 8.05 -12.25 11.09
CA ILE A 86 6.64 -12.19 10.70
C ILE A 86 6.55 -12.34 9.20
N LYS A 87 5.64 -13.22 8.78
CA LYS A 87 5.21 -13.37 7.39
C LYS A 87 3.78 -12.88 7.28
N GLU A 88 3.56 -11.90 6.41
CA GLU A 88 2.22 -11.37 6.15
C GLU A 88 1.88 -11.51 4.66
N SER A 89 0.75 -12.15 4.38
CA SER A 89 0.16 -12.24 3.04
C SER A 89 -0.87 -11.15 2.83
N TYR A 90 -0.78 -10.50 1.67
CA TYR A 90 -1.68 -9.50 1.14
C TYR A 90 -2.30 -10.04 -0.14
N ARG A 91 -3.53 -10.53 -0.06
CA ARG A 91 -4.28 -11.01 -1.23
C ARG A 91 -4.76 -9.83 -2.06
N ILE A 92 -4.58 -9.90 -3.37
CA ILE A 92 -5.10 -8.92 -4.31
C ILE A 92 -6.59 -9.20 -4.52
N LEU A 93 -7.45 -8.26 -4.14
CA LEU A 93 -8.89 -8.32 -4.41
C LEU A 93 -9.20 -7.69 -5.77
N TYR A 94 -8.55 -6.57 -6.07
CA TYR A 94 -8.68 -5.87 -7.34
C TYR A 94 -7.46 -4.99 -7.60
N ALA A 95 -7.05 -4.86 -8.85
CA ALA A 95 -6.06 -3.88 -9.27
C ALA A 95 -6.42 -3.40 -10.68
N ASP A 96 -6.42 -2.09 -10.90
CA ASP A 96 -6.57 -1.53 -12.25
C ASP A 96 -5.21 -1.38 -12.96
N TYR A 97 -4.12 -1.73 -12.26
CA TYR A 97 -2.72 -1.63 -12.67
C TYR A 97 -2.26 -0.22 -13.09
N ARG A 98 -3.07 0.82 -12.84
CA ARG A 98 -2.83 2.18 -13.32
C ARG A 98 -2.91 3.22 -12.22
N SER A 99 -3.97 3.17 -11.42
CA SER A 99 -4.30 4.18 -10.42
C SER A 99 -4.47 3.62 -9.01
N CYS A 100 -4.83 2.34 -8.83
CA CYS A 100 -5.14 1.81 -7.51
C CYS A 100 -5.05 0.28 -7.41
N VAL A 101 -5.00 -0.19 -6.16
CA VAL A 101 -5.07 -1.61 -5.81
C VAL A 101 -5.84 -1.77 -4.49
N VAL A 102 -6.68 -2.80 -4.44
CA VAL A 102 -7.39 -3.23 -3.23
C VAL A 102 -6.78 -4.55 -2.77
N LEU A 103 -6.26 -4.55 -1.55
CA LEU A 103 -5.62 -5.71 -0.93
C LEU A 103 -6.42 -6.20 0.27
N SER A 104 -6.20 -7.43 0.71
CA SER A 104 -6.70 -7.96 1.97
C SER A 104 -5.57 -8.66 2.73
N SER A 105 -5.42 -8.34 4.01
CA SER A 105 -4.48 -9.04 4.90
C SER A 105 -5.11 -9.33 6.26
N VAL A 106 -4.50 -10.25 7.01
CA VAL A 106 -4.95 -10.58 8.38
C VAL A 106 -4.85 -9.37 9.30
N THR A 107 -3.78 -8.57 9.18
CA THR A 107 -3.51 -7.47 10.10
C THR A 107 -4.38 -6.25 9.83
N LEU A 108 -4.48 -5.83 8.56
CA LEU A 108 -5.15 -4.57 8.19
C LEU A 108 -6.57 -4.78 7.65
N GLY A 109 -6.96 -6.03 7.37
CA GLY A 109 -8.20 -6.32 6.65
C GLY A 109 -8.09 -5.85 5.20
N VAL A 110 -9.21 -5.37 4.67
CA VAL A 110 -9.28 -4.80 3.31
C VAL A 110 -8.60 -3.45 3.32
N GLN A 111 -7.79 -3.18 2.31
CA GLN A 111 -6.96 -2.00 2.17
C GLN A 111 -7.17 -1.37 0.80
N LEU A 112 -7.31 -0.05 0.75
CA LEU A 112 -7.33 0.71 -0.50
C LEU A 112 -6.01 1.48 -0.65
N TRP A 113 -5.27 1.17 -1.70
CA TRP A 113 -4.04 1.88 -2.06
C TRP A 113 -4.25 2.63 -3.38
N VAL A 114 -3.87 3.91 -3.41
CA VAL A 114 -4.05 4.78 -4.56
C VAL A 114 -2.74 5.44 -4.94
N LYS A 115 -2.46 5.52 -6.24
CA LYS A 115 -1.27 6.16 -6.77
C LYS A 115 -1.25 7.64 -6.42
N LEU A 116 -0.11 8.10 -5.88
CA LEU A 116 0.07 9.43 -5.31
C LEU A 116 -0.41 10.58 -6.22
N LYS A 117 -0.16 10.47 -7.52
CA LYS A 117 -0.59 11.47 -8.52
C LYS A 117 -2.11 11.74 -8.44
N TYR A 118 -2.91 10.69 -8.35
CA TYR A 118 -4.38 10.79 -8.30
C TYR A 118 -4.85 11.45 -7.00
N LEU A 119 -4.14 11.21 -5.89
CA LEU A 119 -4.44 11.83 -4.60
C LEU A 119 -4.14 13.33 -4.58
N LEU A 120 -3.04 13.75 -5.20
CA LEU A 120 -2.59 15.15 -5.14
C LEU A 120 -3.19 16.04 -6.22
N GLU A 121 -3.27 15.55 -7.46
CA GLU A 121 -3.66 16.35 -8.62
C GLU A 121 -5.16 16.23 -8.89
N GLU A 122 -5.67 15.01 -8.98
CA GLU A 122 -7.06 14.75 -9.36
C GLU A 122 -8.00 14.88 -8.15
N LYS A 123 -7.48 14.72 -6.93
CA LYS A 123 -8.24 14.77 -5.65
C LYS A 123 -9.45 13.84 -5.63
N GLU A 124 -9.43 12.81 -6.47
CA GLU A 124 -10.50 11.83 -6.61
C GLU A 124 -9.97 10.43 -6.30
N MET A 125 -10.84 9.63 -5.68
CA MET A 125 -10.56 8.21 -5.45
C MET A 125 -11.05 7.43 -6.67
N PRO A 126 -10.23 6.56 -7.28
CA PRO A 126 -10.66 5.74 -8.40
C PRO A 126 -11.92 4.93 -8.06
N TYR A 127 -12.97 5.10 -8.87
CA TYR A 127 -14.30 4.59 -8.57
C TYR A 127 -14.33 3.08 -8.35
N LEU A 128 -13.74 2.29 -9.26
CA LEU A 128 -13.78 0.83 -9.18
C LEU A 128 -13.07 0.27 -7.95
N CYS A 129 -11.96 0.88 -7.53
CA CYS A 129 -11.29 0.48 -6.29
C CYS A 129 -12.08 0.88 -5.05
N SER A 130 -12.72 2.06 -5.07
CA SER A 130 -13.58 2.52 -3.96
C SER A 130 -14.79 1.60 -3.79
N LEU A 131 -15.49 1.30 -4.90
CA LEU A 131 -16.61 0.36 -4.92
C LEU A 131 -16.18 -1.03 -4.45
N THR A 132 -15.04 -1.53 -4.93
CA THR A 132 -14.53 -2.85 -4.51
C THR A 132 -14.23 -2.88 -3.00
N TYR A 133 -13.63 -1.82 -2.47
CA TYR A 133 -13.38 -1.70 -1.04
C TYR A 133 -14.69 -1.72 -0.25
N GLU A 134 -15.68 -0.93 -0.67
CA GLU A 134 -17.00 -0.86 -0.01
C GLU A 134 -17.73 -2.20 -0.04
N LEU A 135 -17.74 -2.90 -1.18
CA LEU A 135 -18.33 -4.23 -1.29
C LEU A 135 -17.63 -5.25 -0.38
N ALA A 136 -16.30 -5.22 -0.32
CA ALA A 136 -15.51 -6.12 0.50
C ALA A 136 -15.59 -5.80 2.01
N THR A 137 -16.06 -4.62 2.39
CA THR A 137 -16.18 -4.16 3.78
C THR A 137 -17.62 -3.92 4.23
N LYS A 138 -18.60 -4.29 3.39
CA LYS A 138 -20.03 -4.00 3.59
C LYS A 138 -20.54 -4.44 4.97
N GLU A 139 -20.07 -5.58 5.47
CA GLU A 139 -20.50 -6.12 6.76
C GLU A 139 -19.88 -5.41 7.95
N SER A 140 -18.62 -4.95 7.85
CA SER A 140 -17.97 -4.25 8.95
C SER A 140 -18.33 -2.76 8.98
N GLY A 141 -18.50 -2.11 7.82
CA GLY A 141 -18.74 -0.68 7.68
C GLY A 141 -17.61 0.24 8.19
N LEU A 142 -16.62 -0.32 8.88
CA LEU A 142 -15.49 0.38 9.48
C LEU A 142 -14.43 0.74 8.43
N ARG A 143 -14.09 2.02 8.41
CA ARG A 143 -13.07 2.60 7.53
C ARG A 143 -12.09 3.41 8.38
N HIS A 144 -10.85 2.97 8.43
CA HIS A 144 -9.77 3.64 9.13
C HIS A 144 -8.91 4.39 8.10
N MET A 145 -8.88 5.73 8.21
CA MET A 145 -8.18 6.61 7.28
C MET A 145 -6.69 6.73 7.62
N VAL A 146 -5.83 6.43 6.65
CA VAL A 146 -4.37 6.58 6.75
C VAL A 146 -3.89 7.80 5.95
N TYR A 147 -4.56 8.09 4.84
CA TYR A 147 -4.37 9.31 4.05
C TYR A 147 -5.41 10.36 4.44
N ASP A 148 -4.98 11.36 5.22
CA ASP A 148 -5.74 12.58 5.47
C ASP A 148 -5.42 13.61 4.38
N TRP A 149 -6.45 14.06 3.65
CA TRP A 149 -6.31 14.96 2.51
C TRP A 149 -5.91 16.40 2.89
N LYS A 150 -6.07 16.80 4.16
CA LYS A 150 -5.62 18.10 4.67
C LYS A 150 -4.18 18.00 5.16
N GLU A 151 -3.84 16.92 5.85
CA GLU A 151 -2.57 16.77 6.54
C GLU A 151 -1.48 16.13 5.65
N CYS A 152 -1.77 15.02 4.99
CA CYS A 152 -0.76 14.23 4.27
C CYS A 152 -0.09 15.01 3.12
N PRO A 153 -0.80 15.79 2.27
CA PRO A 153 -0.16 16.62 1.25
C PRO A 153 0.84 17.64 1.80
N GLN A 154 0.74 17.99 3.09
CA GLN A 154 1.68 18.90 3.73
C GLN A 154 2.94 18.22 4.27
N ARG A 155 2.97 16.88 4.34
CA ARG A 155 4.07 16.09 4.90
C ARG A 155 5.15 15.78 3.87
N ARG A 156 6.38 15.57 4.34
CA ARG A 156 7.53 15.27 3.47
C ARG A 156 7.34 13.99 2.66
N SER A 157 6.68 12.95 3.19
CA SER A 157 6.43 11.71 2.44
C SER A 157 5.56 11.86 1.18
N TYR A 158 4.91 13.01 0.99
CA TYR A 158 4.11 13.34 -0.20
C TYR A 158 4.75 14.44 -1.05
N LYS A 159 5.72 15.19 -0.50
CA LYS A 159 6.45 16.27 -1.18
C LYS A 159 7.79 15.80 -1.76
N GLU A 160 8.45 14.89 -1.06
CA GLU A 160 9.77 14.36 -1.42
C GLU A 160 9.61 12.97 -2.01
N ASN A 161 9.83 12.88 -3.32
CA ASN A 161 9.99 11.61 -4.01
C ASN A 161 11.48 11.26 -3.96
N LEU A 162 11.91 10.52 -2.94
CA LEU A 162 13.27 9.99 -2.89
C LEU A 162 13.40 8.92 -3.99
N GLY A 163 13.87 9.39 -5.16
CA GLY A 163 13.90 8.63 -6.41
C GLY A 163 14.02 9.45 -7.70
N LEU A 164 14.06 10.78 -7.65
CA LEU A 164 14.47 11.65 -8.76
C LEU A 164 15.37 12.78 -8.24
N SER A 165 16.65 12.48 -8.06
CA SER A 165 17.69 13.42 -8.48
C SER A 165 17.91 13.11 -9.97
N SER A 166 17.72 14.15 -10.78
CA SER A 166 18.17 14.35 -12.18
C SER A 166 19.03 13.26 -12.80
#